data_AF-A0A7J3KFS5-F1
#
_entry.id   AF-A0A7J3KFS5-F1
#
_cell.length_a   1.000
_cell.length_b   1.000
_cell.length_c   1.000
_cell.angle_alpha   90.00
_cell.angle_beta   90.00
_cell.angle_gamma   90.00
#
_symmetry.space_group_name_H-M   'P 1'
#
loop_
_entity.id
_entity.type
_entity.pdbx_description
1 polymer ?
#
loop_
_entity_poly.entity_id
_entity_poly.type
_entity_poly.pdbx_seq_one_letter_code
_entity_poly.pdbx_strand_id
1 'polypeptide(L)' 'MKIAILHTALGRFGGAERLCIFHAIHMSRMGFNVDLFYYGDIPNHMMKMLIDNEVNVLKLAPSISNFRVETNRIIE' A
#
# COMPACT_ATOMS: atom_id res chain seq x y z
N MET A 1 -12.90 7.21 -7.81
CA MET A 1 -12.36 5.89 -8.19
C MET A 1 -11.33 5.47 -7.16
N LYS A 2 -11.32 4.20 -6.73
CA LYS A 2 -10.41 3.70 -5.68
C LYS A 2 -9.35 2.78 -6.31
N ILE A 3 -8.09 2.97 -5.92
CA ILE A 3 -6.94 2.18 -6.38
C ILE A 3 -6.31 1.48 -5.17
N ALA A 4 -6.11 0.18 -5.28
CA ALA A 4 -5.37 -0.60 -4.30
C ALA A 4 -4.00 -0.99 -4.89
N ILE A 5 -2.92 -0.66 -4.19
CA ILE A 5 -1.54 -0.99 -4.58
C ILE A 5 -1.01 -1.99 -3.57
N LEU A 6 -0.60 -3.17 -4.04
CA LEU A 6 0.03 -4.19 -3.22
C LEU A 6 1.52 -4.26 -3.51
N HIS A 7 2.35 -4.13 -2.48
CA HIS A 7 3.78 -4.33 -2.58
C HIS A 7 4.30 -5.24 -1.47
N THR A 8 4.87 -6.37 -1.88
CA THR A 8 5.49 -7.35 -1.00
C THR A 8 7.01 -7.15 -0.97
N ALA A 9 7.52 -6.37 -0.03
CA ALA A 9 8.97 -6.18 0.13
C ALA A 9 9.55 -7.27 1.03
N LEU A 10 10.25 -8.26 0.46
CA LEU A 10 10.87 -9.37 1.20
C LEU A 10 12.30 -9.05 1.68
N GLY A 11 12.75 -7.80 1.60
CA GLY A 11 14.16 -7.43 1.78
C GLY A 11 14.39 -6.04 2.37
N ARG A 12 15.59 -5.51 2.14
CA ARG A 12 15.96 -4.13 2.53
C ARG A 12 15.32 -3.13 1.58
N PHE A 13 14.71 -2.08 2.13
CA PHE A 13 14.08 -0.99 1.37
C PHE A 13 14.99 -0.48 0.24
N GLY A 14 14.61 -0.75 -1.01
CA GLY A 14 15.41 -0.50 -2.21
C GLY A 14 14.67 0.34 -3.26
N GLY A 15 15.09 0.18 -4.52
CA GLY A 15 14.57 0.99 -5.63
C GLY A 15 13.11 0.71 -5.95
N ALA A 16 12.69 -0.56 -5.90
CA ALA A 16 11.32 -0.97 -6.23
C ALA A 16 10.33 -0.48 -5.17
N GLU A 17 10.69 -0.60 -3.90
CA GLU A 17 9.93 -0.10 -2.75
C GLU A 17 9.72 1.42 -2.86
N ARG A 18 10.79 2.15 -3.15
CA ARG A 18 10.75 3.61 -3.31
C ARG A 18 9.88 4.02 -4.49
N LEU A 19 9.98 3.32 -5.62
CA LEU A 19 9.15 3.57 -6.80
C LEU A 19 7.67 3.34 -6.48
N CYS A 20 7.34 2.26 -5.77
CA CYS A 20 5.98 1.95 -5.36
C CYS A 20 5.37 3.07 -4.50
N ILE A 21 6.13 3.57 -3.52
CA ILE A 21 5.68 4.67 -2.66
C ILE A 21 5.44 5.95 -3.47
N PHE A 22 6.35 6.33 -4.36
CA PHE A 22 6.14 7.50 -5.21
C PHE A 22 4.96 7.32 -6.15
N HIS A 23 4.78 6.11 -6.70
CA HIS A 23 3.64 5.82 -7.55
C HIS A 23 2.31 6.01 -6.80
N ALA A 24 2.21 5.52 -5.57
CA ALA A 24 1.03 5.72 -4.72
C ALA A 24 0.76 7.21 -4.44
N ILE A 25 1.81 7.97 -4.12
CA ILE A 25 1.71 9.43 -3.88
C ILE A 25 1.23 10.16 -5.14
N HIS A 26 1.80 9.84 -6.31
CA HIS A 26 1.42 10.48 -7.57
C HIS A 26 -0.03 10.17 -7.93
N MET A 27 -0.49 8.93 -7.74
CA MET A 27 -1.89 8.57 -7.94
C MET A 27 -2.81 9.35 -7.00
N SER A 28 -2.45 9.50 -5.73
CA SER A 28 -3.22 10.33 -4.80
C SER A 28 -3.30 11.79 -5.26
N ARG A 29 -2.17 12.38 -5.67
CA ARG A 29 -2.11 13.75 -6.23
C ARG A 29 -2.91 13.94 -7.51
N MET A 30 -3.19 12.87 -8.25
CA MET A 30 -4.07 12.89 -9.43
C MET A 30 -5.57 12.82 -9.05
N GLY A 31 -5.90 12.76 -7.76
CA GLY A 31 -7.27 12.73 -7.25
C GLY A 31 -7.84 11.33 -7.07
N PHE A 32 -7.01 10.28 -7.12
CA PHE A 32 -7.44 8.92 -6.81
C PHE A 32 -7.41 8.67 -5.30
N ASN A 33 -8.38 7.90 -4.80
CA ASN A 33 -8.33 7.37 -3.44
C ASN A 33 -7.44 6.12 -3.43
N VAL A 34 -6.28 6.18 -2.76
CA VAL A 34 -5.24 5.15 -2.84
C VAL A 34 -5.06 4.43 -1.50
N ASP A 35 -5.25 3.11 -1.52
CA ASP A 35 -4.83 2.21 -0.46
C ASP A 35 -3.50 1.55 -0.85
N LEU A 36 -2.47 1.70 -0.03
CA LEU A 36 -1.16 1.06 -0.18
C LEU A 36 -1.02 -0.08 0.83
N PHE A 37 -1.18 -1.31 0.34
CA PHE A 37 -0.90 -2.53 1.08
C PHE A 37 0.59 -2.85 1.00
N TYR A 38 1.31 -2.59 2.08
CA TYR A 38 2.76 -2.67 2.08
C TYR A 38 3.26 -3.70 3.10
N TYR A 39 4.05 -4.64 2.63
CA TYR A 39 4.72 -5.62 3.48
C TYR A 39 6.15 -5.16 3.75
N GLY A 40 6.53 -5.10 5.03
CA GLY A 40 7.87 -4.68 5.46
C GLY A 40 7.94 -3.24 5.99
N ASP A 41 9.15 -2.80 6.26
CA ASP A 41 9.41 -1.49 6.88
C ASP A 41 9.49 -0.37 5.85
N ILE A 42 8.75 0.71 6.13
CA ILE A 42 8.81 1.96 5.37
C ILE A 42 9.63 2.96 6.19
N PRO A 43 10.69 3.57 5.63
CA PRO A 43 11.44 4.62 6.30
C PRO A 43 10.54 5.77 6.76
N ASN A 44 10.76 6.28 7.97
CA ASN A 44 9.90 7.31 8.59
C ASN A 44 9.66 8.53 7.69
N HIS A 45 10.69 8.98 6.96
CA HIS A 45 10.56 10.12 6.04
C HIS A 45 9.60 9.82 4.88
N MET A 46 9.56 8.60 4.36
CA MET A 46 8.63 8.17 3.31
C MET A 46 7.22 7.96 3.87
N MET A 47 7.10 7.43 5.09
CA MET A 47 5.80 7.29 5.76
C MET A 47 5.14 8.65 5.96
N LYS A 48 5.92 9.66 6.36
CA LYS A 48 5.43 11.04 6.45
C LYS A 48 4.91 11.54 5.09
N MET A 49 5.65 11.29 4.01
CA MET A 49 5.20 11.67 2.66
C MET A 49 3.89 10.99 2.25
N LEU A 50 3.68 9.71 2.60
CA LEU A 50 2.43 9.01 2.32
C LEU A 50 1.25 9.67 3.06
N ILE A 51 1.43 9.98 4.34
CA ILE A 51 0.42 10.66 5.17
C ILE A 51 0.12 12.06 4.64
N ASP A 52 1.15 12.86 4.32
CA ASP A 52 1.02 14.22 3.79
C ASP A 52 0.28 14.25 2.43
N ASN A 53 0.21 13.11 1.73
CA ASN A 53 -0.49 12.98 0.45
C ASN A 53 -1.72 12.07 0.56
N GLU A 54 -2.29 11.90 1.75
CA GLU A 54 -3.56 11.20 1.98
C GLU A 54 -3.57 9.75 1.44
N VAL A 55 -2.41 9.11 1.35
CA VAL A 55 -2.32 7.69 0.97
C VAL A 55 -2.59 6.84 2.21
N ASN A 56 -3.60 5.99 2.14
CA ASN A 56 -3.94 5.09 3.23
C ASN A 56 -2.99 3.88 3.23
N VAL A 57 -2.11 3.80 4.23
CA VAL A 57 -1.09 2.74 4.31
C VAL A 57 -1.58 1.62 5.22
N LEU A 58 -1.73 0.43 4.63
CA LEU A 58 -2.12 -0.80 5.31
C LEU A 58 -0.90 -1.72 5.39
N LYS A 59 -0.24 -1.72 6.54
CA LYS A 59 0.91 -2.61 6.77
C LYS A 59 0.44 -4.06 6.86
N LEU A 60 0.93 -4.89 5.94
CA LEU A 60 0.72 -6.33 5.99
C LEU A 60 1.78 -6.95 6.91
N ALA A 61 1.32 -7.61 7.99
CA ALA A 61 2.22 -8.29 8.91
C ALA A 61 2.95 -9.45 8.20
N PRO A 62 4.20 -9.77 8.62
CA PRO A 62 4.98 -10.84 8.00
C PRO A 62 4.31 -12.20 7.94
N SER A 63 3.38 -12.46 8.85
CA SER A 63 2.66 -13.71 9.03
C SER A 63 1.21 -13.59 8.60
N ILE A 64 0.93 -13.62 7.30
CA ILE A 64 -0.39 -14.05 6.85
C ILE A 64 -0.21 -15.12 5.77
N SER A 65 0.07 -16.34 6.23
CA SER A 65 -0.16 -17.57 5.49
C SER A 65 -1.66 -17.89 5.31
N ASN A 66 -2.57 -17.05 5.85
CA ASN A 66 -4.02 -17.30 5.89
C ASN A 66 -4.88 -16.11 5.44
N PHE A 67 -4.49 -15.34 4.40
CA PHE A 67 -5.36 -14.29 3.87
C PHE A 67 -6.39 -14.94 2.96
N ARG A 68 -7.46 -15.46 3.56
CA ARG A 68 -8.65 -15.89 2.82
C ARG A 68 -9.43 -14.64 2.46
N VAL A 69 -9.44 -14.29 1.18
CA VAL A 69 -10.34 -13.27 0.66
C VAL A 69 -11.76 -13.84 0.77
N GLU A 70 -12.49 -13.45 1.81
CA GLU A 70 -13.93 -13.67 1.84
C GLU A 70 -14.58 -12.70 0.86
N THR A 71 -14.76 -13.16 -0.37
CA THR A 71 -15.72 -12.53 -1.28
C THR A 71 -17.10 -12.75 -0.69
N ASN A 72 -17.64 -11.75 0.00
CA ASN A 72 -19.07 -11.66 0.25
C ASN A 72 -19.76 -11.52 -1.12
N ARG A 73 -20.15 -12.66 -1.70
CA ARG A 73 -21.16 -12.68 -2.76
C ARG A 73 -22.44 -12.14 -2.14
N ILE A 74 -22.80 -10.92 -2.53
CA ILE A 74 -24.17 -10.44 -2.43
C ILE A 74 -24.95 -11.36 -3.37
N ILE A 75 -25.76 -12.24 -2.80
CA ILE A 75 -26.74 -13.04 -3.55
C ILE A 75 -27.98 -12.16 -3.62
N GLU A 76 -28.34 -11.76 -4.84
CA GLU A 76 -29.63 -11.13 -5.18
C GLU A 76 -30.81 -12.07 -4.89
#